data_AF-A0A6G0WN93-F1
#
_entry.id   AF-A0A6G0WN93-F1
#
_cell.length_a   1.000
_cell.length_b   1.000
_cell.length_c   1.000
_cell.angle_alpha   90.00
_cell.angle_beta   90.00
_cell.angle_gamma   90.00
#
_symmetry.space_group_name_H-M   'P 1'
#
loop_
_entity.id
_entity.type
_entity.pdbx_description
1 polymer ?
#
loop_
_entity_poly.entity_id
_entity_poly.type
_entity_poly.pdbx_seq_one_letter_code
_entity_poly.pdbx_strand_id
1 'polypeptide(L)'
;MRSWILWLGCLLAARADEDKRPYIYYANIHHNESVEHNVYLTPDLQNMPIASDHLGLRPPLPRIPKEFDFFVAISSYRDGVRCGYAVWTAFARAANPERIFLGIVDQTQQDDPKCLDEYCRRAKESWPNDDCKYKDHIKIDALNAKNSKGPAVARSRQAAMMENQEFCMSIDAHTQFVYDWDKYIVEDFKRTENEMAVLTTYPLSYYHLGPNFTLPTVQSRHLCMYGKRNLPGDIPILWPTFITNSERPQLQAFWGGGMSFSKCHAERRAPIDGRLTWVFMGEEYVRAMQLWTRGYDLYSPSVHGSVLLHNYTGDNTGTKPDFFENAKNNDARPLEELKGYNRLRSALKFPFQGEMDGSEMEKYYGGSVRTLEQYLEFSKVSNVDPVHLDDWPCEQLHWVPYAVPEIIEQLLPGWKMRPSLSPFKNEDDASVDTKNSLDQLQTDIDAIKQRLDGGVTTEHIETINTQLKSLLERSENAAAPPVPSQADNLIETLLKDEEAKWQAMLDQQHQDMVTITVIGSLLGLTVLIVVWTTRNNPQSYKPVAVDSAVP
;
A
#
# COMPACT_ATOMS: atom_id res chain seq x y z
N MET A 1 -18.66 -30.34 25.96
CA MET A 1 -17.18 -30.32 25.77
C MET A 1 -16.76 -30.14 24.30
N ARG A 2 -17.35 -30.83 23.31
CA ARG A 2 -16.94 -30.65 21.89
C ARG A 2 -17.23 -29.25 21.30
N SER A 3 -18.34 -28.60 21.64
CA SER A 3 -18.63 -27.23 21.19
C SER A 3 -17.71 -26.16 21.80
N TRP A 4 -17.15 -26.42 22.99
CA TRP A 4 -16.20 -25.51 23.65
C TRP A 4 -14.81 -25.54 22.99
N ILE A 5 -14.41 -26.69 22.43
CA ILE A 5 -13.15 -26.85 21.69
C ILE A 5 -13.24 -26.20 20.31
N LEU A 6 -14.41 -26.26 19.66
CA LEU A 6 -14.68 -25.56 18.39
C LEU A 6 -14.72 -24.04 18.57
N TRP A 7 -15.33 -23.53 19.64
CA TRP A 7 -15.33 -22.10 19.96
C TRP A 7 -13.94 -21.56 20.30
N LEU A 8 -13.16 -22.27 21.13
CA LEU A 8 -11.75 -21.91 21.35
C LEU A 8 -10.92 -22.01 20.06
N GLY A 9 -11.19 -23.00 19.20
CA GLY A 9 -10.53 -23.17 17.91
C GLY A 9 -10.81 -22.04 16.92
N CYS A 10 -12.06 -21.55 16.86
CA CYS A 10 -12.43 -20.40 16.03
C CYS A 10 -11.87 -19.08 16.58
N LEU A 11 -11.85 -18.88 17.91
CA LEU A 11 -11.23 -17.71 18.53
C LEU A 11 -9.70 -17.73 18.41
N LEU A 12 -9.06 -18.89 18.48
CA LEU A 12 -7.62 -19.06 18.25
C LEU A 12 -7.28 -18.91 16.75
N ALA A 13 -8.15 -19.35 15.84
CA ALA A 13 -7.98 -19.14 14.40
C ALA A 13 -8.18 -17.67 13.99
N ALA A 14 -9.17 -16.98 14.56
CA ALA A 14 -9.38 -15.55 14.33
C ALA A 14 -8.22 -14.70 14.89
N ARG A 15 -7.68 -15.04 16.07
CA ARG A 15 -6.46 -14.42 16.62
C ARG A 15 -5.20 -14.75 15.81
N ALA A 16 -5.06 -15.97 15.32
CA ALA A 16 -3.92 -16.38 14.49
C ALA A 16 -3.91 -15.72 13.10
N ASP A 17 -5.07 -15.22 12.63
CA ASP A 17 -5.22 -14.48 11.38
C ASP A 17 -4.93 -12.97 11.58
N GLU A 18 -5.24 -12.39 12.75
CA GLU A 18 -4.82 -11.02 13.11
C GLU A 18 -3.29 -10.88 13.17
N ASP A 19 -2.57 -11.88 13.68
CA ASP A 19 -1.10 -11.85 13.81
C ASP A 19 -0.35 -11.78 12.46
N LYS A 20 -1.03 -12.04 11.34
CA LYS A 20 -0.44 -12.00 9.98
C LYS A 20 -0.93 -10.85 9.12
N ARG A 21 -1.94 -10.09 9.56
CA ARG A 21 -2.43 -8.96 8.76
C ARG A 21 -1.36 -7.89 8.63
N PRO A 22 -1.22 -7.25 7.47
CA PRO A 22 -0.36 -6.09 7.34
C PRO A 22 -0.81 -4.98 8.28
N TYR A 23 0.12 -4.35 8.99
CA TYR A 23 -0.21 -3.23 9.86
C TYR A 23 0.91 -2.21 9.94
N ILE A 24 0.52 -0.99 10.29
CA ILE A 24 1.40 0.13 10.62
C ILE A 24 1.17 0.46 12.09
N TYR A 25 2.23 0.83 12.80
CA TYR A 25 2.15 1.23 14.21
C TYR A 25 2.50 2.70 14.36
N TYR A 26 1.53 3.53 14.76
CA TYR A 26 1.70 4.97 14.90
C TYR A 26 0.67 5.63 15.81
N ALA A 27 0.92 6.89 16.18
CA ALA A 27 -0.04 7.80 16.78
C ALA A 27 -0.27 8.99 15.84
N ASN A 28 -1.51 9.28 15.48
CA ASN A 28 -1.87 10.35 14.57
C ASN A 28 -1.87 11.71 15.27
N ILE A 29 -0.90 12.56 14.91
CA ILE A 29 -0.79 13.93 15.45
C ILE A 29 -1.98 14.81 15.07
N HIS A 30 -2.66 14.52 13.96
CA HIS A 30 -3.83 15.28 13.50
C HIS A 30 -5.08 14.99 14.34
N HIS A 31 -5.11 13.83 15.02
CA HIS A 31 -6.23 13.41 15.86
C HIS A 31 -5.94 13.57 17.36
N ASN A 32 -4.87 14.31 17.71
CA ASN A 32 -4.37 14.48 19.09
C ASN A 32 -4.11 13.15 19.83
N GLU A 33 -3.73 12.11 19.09
CA GLU A 33 -3.38 10.83 19.68
C GLU A 33 -2.00 10.91 20.34
N SER A 34 -1.92 10.43 21.58
CA SER A 34 -0.68 10.37 22.36
C SER A 34 -0.17 8.93 22.57
N VAL A 35 -0.94 7.95 22.13
CA VAL A 35 -0.64 6.52 22.28
C VAL A 35 -0.63 5.88 20.90
N GLU A 36 0.49 5.26 20.57
CA GLU A 36 0.65 4.53 19.33
C GLU A 36 -0.21 3.26 19.34
N HIS A 37 -0.79 2.92 18.19
CA HIS A 37 -1.62 1.73 18.02
C HIS A 37 -1.44 1.12 16.64
N ASN A 38 -1.88 -0.13 16.49
CA ASN A 38 -1.85 -0.82 15.20
C ASN A 38 -3.01 -0.36 14.33
N VAL A 39 -2.69 0.12 13.12
CA VAL A 39 -3.64 0.32 12.03
C VAL A 39 -3.46 -0.83 11.05
N TYR A 40 -4.46 -1.71 11.00
CA TYR A 40 -4.46 -2.88 10.14
C TYR A 40 -4.91 -2.52 8.72
N LEU A 41 -4.22 -3.09 7.74
CA LEU A 41 -4.43 -2.86 6.32
C LEU A 41 -4.89 -4.16 5.64
N THR A 42 -5.60 -4.00 4.54
CA THR A 42 -6.14 -5.09 3.72
C THR A 42 -5.77 -4.87 2.24
N PRO A 43 -4.51 -5.10 1.84
CA PRO A 43 -4.05 -4.89 0.46
C PRO A 43 -4.89 -5.62 -0.60
N ASP A 44 -5.54 -6.73 -0.24
CA ASP A 44 -6.39 -7.51 -1.14
C ASP A 44 -7.61 -6.74 -1.67
N LEU A 45 -8.07 -5.73 -0.93
CA LEU A 45 -9.24 -4.92 -1.30
C LEU A 45 -8.84 -3.58 -1.93
N GLN A 46 -7.54 -3.26 -1.98
CA GLN A 46 -7.07 -1.93 -2.35
C GLN A 46 -7.38 -1.53 -3.80
N ASN A 47 -7.59 -2.51 -4.68
CA ASN A 47 -7.97 -2.24 -6.08
C ASN A 47 -9.48 -2.21 -6.32
N MET A 48 -10.27 -2.28 -5.24
CA MET A 48 -11.74 -2.18 -5.29
C MET A 48 -12.18 -0.77 -4.89
N PRO A 49 -12.92 -0.03 -5.72
CA PRO A 49 -13.49 1.25 -5.32
C PRO A 49 -14.46 1.12 -4.15
N ILE A 50 -14.57 2.17 -3.33
CA ILE A 50 -15.48 2.22 -2.18
C ILE A 50 -16.93 2.51 -2.63
N ALA A 51 -17.10 3.36 -3.64
CA ALA A 51 -18.43 3.77 -4.09
C ALA A 51 -19.21 2.58 -4.69
N SER A 52 -20.45 2.40 -4.27
CA SER A 52 -21.28 1.25 -4.64
C SER A 52 -21.63 1.19 -6.12
N ASP A 53 -21.74 2.34 -6.78
CA ASP A 53 -21.93 2.47 -8.23
C ASP A 53 -20.67 2.14 -9.05
N HIS A 54 -19.53 1.98 -8.39
CA HIS A 54 -18.25 1.55 -8.96
C HIS A 54 -17.89 0.11 -8.61
N LEU A 55 -18.83 -0.64 -8.02
CA LEU A 55 -18.64 -2.04 -7.70
C LEU A 55 -18.33 -2.85 -8.97
N GLY A 56 -17.29 -3.67 -8.91
CA GLY A 56 -16.79 -4.45 -10.05
C GLY A 56 -15.75 -3.74 -10.93
N LEU A 57 -15.58 -2.41 -10.83
CA LEU A 57 -14.50 -1.73 -11.54
C LEU A 57 -13.14 -2.09 -10.92
N ARG A 58 -12.12 -2.27 -11.77
CA ARG A 58 -10.74 -2.58 -11.37
C ARG A 58 -9.76 -1.83 -12.28
N PRO A 59 -8.54 -1.53 -11.81
CA PRO A 59 -7.47 -1.10 -12.70
C PRO A 59 -7.15 -2.17 -13.76
N PRO A 60 -6.50 -1.80 -14.88
CA PRO A 60 -6.00 -2.77 -15.84
C PRO A 60 -4.96 -3.70 -15.22
N LEU A 61 -5.03 -5.01 -15.47
CA LEU A 61 -4.04 -5.97 -14.98
C LEU A 61 -2.67 -5.81 -15.68
N PRO A 62 -1.55 -6.11 -14.99
CA PRO A 62 -0.21 -6.02 -15.55
C PRO A 62 -0.02 -6.81 -16.85
N ARG A 63 0.52 -6.16 -17.89
CA ARG A 63 0.83 -6.74 -19.21
C ARG A 63 2.33 -6.83 -19.40
N ILE A 64 2.94 -7.93 -18.97
CA ILE A 64 4.40 -8.08 -18.96
C ILE A 64 4.83 -9.03 -20.08
N PRO A 65 5.66 -8.60 -21.04
CA PRO A 65 6.16 -9.50 -22.07
C PRO A 65 7.05 -10.59 -21.47
N LYS A 66 7.26 -11.69 -22.21
CA LYS A 66 8.12 -12.78 -21.76
C LYS A 66 9.56 -12.33 -21.54
N GLU A 67 10.01 -11.40 -22.37
CA GLU A 67 11.33 -10.78 -22.32
C GLU A 67 11.15 -9.27 -22.18
N PHE A 68 11.88 -8.67 -21.26
CA PHE A 68 11.80 -7.25 -20.95
C PHE A 68 13.16 -6.74 -20.51
N ASP A 69 13.40 -5.45 -20.76
CA ASP A 69 14.62 -4.77 -20.35
C ASP A 69 14.30 -3.65 -19.35
N PHE A 70 15.30 -3.26 -18.57
CA PHE A 70 15.22 -2.23 -17.54
C PHE A 70 16.04 -1.01 -17.93
N PHE A 71 15.49 0.18 -17.67
CA PHE A 71 16.24 1.41 -17.58
C PHE A 71 16.34 1.86 -16.12
N VAL A 72 17.54 1.92 -15.55
CA VAL A 72 17.80 2.39 -14.19
C VAL A 72 18.45 3.77 -14.24
N ALA A 73 17.78 4.76 -13.66
CA ALA A 73 18.17 6.15 -13.69
C ALA A 73 18.75 6.58 -12.34
N ILE A 74 19.93 7.20 -12.36
CA ILE A 74 20.66 7.63 -11.16
C ILE A 74 21.03 9.11 -11.31
N SER A 75 20.77 9.91 -10.28
CA SER A 75 21.32 11.26 -10.17
C SER A 75 22.37 11.26 -9.05
N SER A 76 23.62 11.50 -9.42
CA SER A 76 24.77 11.49 -8.52
C SER A 76 25.30 12.91 -8.35
N TYR A 77 25.32 13.40 -7.11
CA TYR A 77 25.92 14.69 -6.77
C TYR A 77 27.15 14.47 -5.90
N ARG A 78 28.33 14.61 -6.51
CA ARG A 78 29.65 14.44 -5.87
C ARG A 78 29.78 13.13 -5.09
N ASP A 79 29.19 12.05 -5.62
CA ASP A 79 29.04 10.77 -4.91
C ASP A 79 29.54 9.56 -5.70
N GLY A 80 30.59 9.73 -6.51
CA GLY A 80 31.04 8.71 -7.47
C GLY A 80 31.40 7.36 -6.86
N VAL A 81 31.98 7.31 -5.64
CA VAL A 81 32.35 6.03 -5.00
C VAL A 81 31.12 5.19 -4.67
N ARG A 82 30.08 5.81 -4.10
CA ARG A 82 28.84 5.10 -3.74
C ARG A 82 27.98 4.86 -4.98
N CYS A 83 27.95 5.80 -5.92
CA CYS A 83 27.33 5.60 -7.23
C CYS A 83 27.93 4.40 -7.98
N GLY A 84 29.25 4.31 -8.10
CA GLY A 84 29.92 3.18 -8.74
C GLY A 84 29.65 1.86 -8.02
N TYR A 85 29.47 1.87 -6.69
CA TYR A 85 29.04 0.70 -5.93
C TYR A 85 27.59 0.31 -6.24
N ALA A 86 26.66 1.27 -6.31
CA ALA A 86 25.27 1.02 -6.68
C ALA A 86 25.17 0.38 -8.07
N VAL A 87 25.83 0.98 -9.06
CA VAL A 87 25.90 0.46 -10.45
C VAL A 87 26.51 -0.95 -10.47
N TRP A 88 27.60 -1.17 -9.72
CA TRP A 88 28.20 -2.49 -9.62
C TRP A 88 27.22 -3.52 -9.05
N THR A 89 26.52 -3.22 -7.96
CA THR A 89 25.52 -4.16 -7.39
C THR A 89 24.34 -4.38 -8.32
N ALA A 90 23.92 -3.38 -9.10
CA ALA A 90 22.84 -3.52 -10.07
C ALA A 90 23.16 -4.63 -11.10
N PHE A 91 24.38 -4.68 -11.62
CA PHE A 91 24.81 -5.73 -12.55
C PHE A 91 25.22 -7.02 -11.85
N ALA A 92 26.05 -6.94 -10.80
CA ALA A 92 26.65 -8.13 -10.18
C ALA A 92 25.63 -9.02 -9.46
N ARG A 93 24.46 -8.48 -9.12
CA ARG A 93 23.42 -9.17 -8.36
C ARG A 93 22.12 -9.35 -9.13
N ALA A 94 22.03 -8.89 -10.37
CA ALA A 94 20.88 -9.18 -11.23
C ALA A 94 20.93 -10.62 -11.75
N ALA A 95 19.76 -11.19 -11.98
CA ALA A 95 19.61 -12.46 -12.65
C ALA A 95 19.90 -12.37 -14.16
N ASN A 96 19.51 -11.24 -14.79
CA ASN A 96 19.68 -11.00 -16.22
C ASN A 96 20.42 -9.66 -16.45
N PRO A 97 21.71 -9.56 -16.08
CA PRO A 97 22.47 -8.30 -16.16
C PRO A 97 22.55 -7.71 -17.57
N GLU A 98 22.47 -8.53 -18.61
CA GLU A 98 22.44 -8.13 -20.01
C GLU A 98 21.16 -7.39 -20.43
N ARG A 99 20.14 -7.35 -19.57
CA ARG A 99 18.87 -6.65 -19.82
C ARG A 99 18.75 -5.34 -19.05
N ILE A 100 19.81 -4.93 -18.36
CA ILE A 100 19.84 -3.72 -17.56
C ILE A 100 20.63 -2.65 -18.30
N PHE A 101 20.01 -1.49 -18.48
CA PHE A 101 20.59 -0.28 -19.02
C PHE A 101 20.53 0.83 -17.97
N LEU A 102 21.58 1.65 -17.87
CA LEU A 102 21.65 2.73 -16.88
C LEU A 102 21.82 4.09 -17.54
N GLY A 103 21.13 5.08 -16.98
CA GLY A 103 21.33 6.50 -17.28
C GLY A 103 21.76 7.23 -16.02
N ILE A 104 22.98 7.79 -16.02
CA ILE A 104 23.56 8.42 -14.84
C ILE A 104 23.81 9.90 -15.14
N VAL A 105 23.15 10.76 -14.38
CA VAL A 105 23.48 12.19 -14.34
C VAL A 105 24.55 12.36 -13.28
N ASP A 106 25.81 12.48 -13.70
CA ASP A 106 26.97 12.49 -12.81
C ASP A 106 27.49 13.92 -12.64
N GLN A 107 27.24 14.50 -11.47
CA GLN A 107 27.56 15.89 -11.16
C GLN A 107 28.81 15.94 -10.29
N THR A 108 29.96 16.27 -10.88
CA THR A 108 31.27 16.21 -10.21
C THR A 108 32.02 17.54 -10.28
N GLN A 109 33.00 17.71 -9.39
CA GLN A 109 34.09 18.68 -9.50
C GLN A 109 35.39 17.98 -9.95
N GLN A 110 36.48 18.74 -10.10
CA GLN A 110 37.74 18.25 -10.67
C GLN A 110 38.34 17.06 -9.90
N ASP A 111 38.27 17.09 -8.57
CA ASP A 111 38.88 16.07 -7.70
C ASP A 111 37.87 15.04 -7.19
N ASP A 112 36.61 15.14 -7.62
CA ASP A 112 35.60 14.18 -7.20
C ASP A 112 35.76 12.88 -7.99
N PRO A 113 35.66 11.71 -7.32
CA PRO A 113 35.59 10.44 -8.03
C PRO A 113 34.34 10.42 -8.92
N LYS A 114 34.49 9.91 -10.14
CA LYS A 114 33.39 9.77 -11.10
C LYS A 114 32.72 8.42 -10.93
N CYS A 115 31.41 8.38 -11.16
CA CYS A 115 30.63 7.16 -10.96
C CYS A 115 31.09 6.02 -11.88
N LEU A 116 31.31 6.31 -13.17
CA LEU A 116 31.72 5.30 -14.15
C LEU A 116 33.12 4.74 -13.86
N ASP A 117 34.06 5.59 -13.43
CA ASP A 117 35.43 5.16 -13.13
C ASP A 117 35.45 4.22 -11.91
N GLU A 118 34.69 4.54 -10.86
CA GLU A 118 34.54 3.69 -9.68
C GLU A 118 33.78 2.40 -9.96
N TYR A 119 32.78 2.43 -10.85
CA TYR A 119 32.14 1.23 -11.36
C TYR A 119 33.17 0.34 -12.09
N CYS A 120 33.90 0.88 -13.07
CA CYS A 120 34.85 0.10 -13.87
C CYS A 120 35.95 -0.52 -13.00
N ARG A 121 36.43 0.18 -11.97
CA ARG A 121 37.37 -0.38 -10.99
C ARG A 121 36.82 -1.64 -10.32
N ARG A 122 35.58 -1.59 -9.82
CA ARG A 122 34.90 -2.74 -9.18
C ARG A 122 34.55 -3.85 -10.18
N ALA A 123 34.17 -3.46 -11.39
CA ALA A 123 33.89 -4.38 -12.48
C ALA A 123 35.13 -5.19 -12.85
N LYS A 124 36.32 -4.55 -12.93
CA LYS A 124 37.58 -5.24 -13.19
C LYS A 124 37.96 -6.23 -12.08
N GLU A 125 37.68 -5.88 -10.82
CA GLU A 125 37.89 -6.79 -9.68
C GLU A 125 36.98 -8.02 -9.75
N SER A 126 35.72 -7.85 -10.21
CA SER A 126 34.72 -8.92 -10.27
C SER A 126 34.80 -9.77 -11.55
N TRP A 127 35.20 -9.15 -12.66
CA TRP A 127 35.30 -9.76 -13.98
C TRP A 127 36.67 -9.43 -14.61
N PRO A 128 37.76 -10.11 -14.18
CA PRO A 128 39.13 -9.73 -14.56
C PRO A 128 39.44 -9.75 -16.06
N ASN A 129 38.68 -10.53 -16.84
CA ASN A 129 38.85 -10.66 -18.29
C ASN A 129 38.23 -9.50 -19.08
N ASP A 130 37.42 -8.65 -18.45
CA ASP A 130 36.79 -7.47 -19.05
C ASP A 130 37.35 -6.21 -18.38
N ASP A 131 37.75 -5.20 -19.14
CA ASP A 131 38.29 -3.95 -18.55
C ASP A 131 37.22 -3.13 -17.81
N CYS A 132 35.99 -3.17 -18.32
CA CYS A 132 34.81 -2.62 -17.67
C CYS A 132 33.58 -3.31 -18.25
N LYS A 133 33.23 -4.49 -17.70
CA LYS A 133 32.06 -5.27 -18.15
C LYS A 133 30.80 -4.39 -18.13
N TYR A 134 29.88 -4.59 -19.08
CA TYR A 134 28.62 -3.81 -19.24
C TYR A 134 28.76 -2.29 -19.39
N LYS A 135 29.96 -1.75 -19.65
CA LYS A 135 30.14 -0.32 -19.92
C LYS A 135 29.22 0.22 -21.02
N ASP A 136 28.97 -0.57 -22.07
CA ASP A 136 28.12 -0.18 -23.20
C ASP A 136 26.64 -0.05 -22.83
N HIS A 137 26.24 -0.54 -21.66
CA HIS A 137 24.87 -0.40 -21.13
C HIS A 137 24.71 0.85 -20.26
N ILE A 138 25.76 1.67 -20.11
CA ILE A 138 25.78 2.84 -19.22
C ILE A 138 25.90 4.10 -20.05
N LYS A 139 24.91 4.98 -19.95
CA LYS A 139 24.95 6.35 -20.47
C LYS A 139 25.25 7.33 -19.34
N ILE A 140 26.18 8.24 -19.58
CA ILE A 140 26.59 9.27 -18.62
C ILE A 140 26.25 10.66 -19.17
N ASP A 141 25.52 11.43 -18.39
CA ASP A 141 25.36 12.87 -18.54
C ASP A 141 26.21 13.58 -17.49
N ALA A 142 27.45 13.90 -17.88
CA ALA A 142 28.44 14.51 -16.99
C ALA A 142 28.22 16.03 -16.87
N LEU A 143 28.10 16.51 -15.64
CA LEU A 143 27.86 17.92 -15.33
C LEU A 143 28.83 18.43 -14.28
N ASN A 144 29.09 19.73 -14.31
CA ASN A 144 29.82 20.38 -13.22
C ASN A 144 28.89 20.52 -12.01
N ALA A 145 29.28 19.95 -10.87
CA ALA A 145 28.53 20.02 -9.62
C ALA A 145 28.20 21.46 -9.19
N LYS A 146 29.05 22.44 -9.52
CA LYS A 146 28.82 23.88 -9.20
C LYS A 146 27.57 24.46 -9.84
N ASN A 147 27.07 23.83 -10.91
CA ASN A 147 25.87 24.25 -11.63
C ASN A 147 24.61 23.51 -11.14
N SER A 148 24.72 22.65 -10.12
CA SER A 148 23.58 21.92 -9.57
C SER A 148 22.55 22.87 -8.97
N LYS A 149 21.28 22.66 -9.33
CA LYS A 149 20.12 23.39 -8.80
C LYS A 149 19.12 22.46 -8.13
N GLY A 150 19.55 21.29 -7.66
CA GLY A 150 18.72 20.36 -6.88
C GLY A 150 18.28 19.09 -7.63
N PRO A 151 17.61 18.17 -6.90
CA PRO A 151 17.35 16.81 -7.37
C PRO A 151 16.40 16.73 -8.56
N ALA A 152 15.30 17.49 -8.56
CA ALA A 152 14.33 17.47 -9.66
C ALA A 152 14.97 17.89 -11.00
N VAL A 153 15.88 18.88 -10.96
CA VAL A 153 16.65 19.32 -12.13
C VAL A 153 17.53 18.20 -12.66
N ALA A 154 18.25 17.51 -11.78
CA ALA A 154 19.11 16.38 -12.16
C ALA A 154 18.28 15.21 -12.73
N ARG A 155 17.19 14.81 -12.03
CA ARG A 155 16.34 13.70 -12.45
C ARG A 155 15.65 13.97 -13.79
N SER A 156 15.24 15.20 -14.07
CA SER A 156 14.59 15.57 -15.35
C SER A 156 15.44 15.29 -16.59
N ARG A 157 16.77 15.23 -16.43
CA ARG A 157 17.72 14.99 -17.54
C ARG A 157 17.80 13.51 -17.93
N GLN A 158 17.36 12.61 -17.04
CA GLN A 158 17.42 11.16 -17.24
C GLN A 158 16.52 10.70 -18.40
N ALA A 159 15.43 11.41 -18.68
CA ALA A 159 14.50 11.08 -19.76
C ALA A 159 15.18 11.05 -21.15
N ALA A 160 16.26 11.81 -21.35
CA ALA A 160 17.01 11.81 -22.62
C ALA A 160 17.85 10.54 -22.84
N MET A 161 18.09 9.75 -21.80
CA MET A 161 18.87 8.50 -21.85
C MET A 161 18.00 7.25 -21.96
N MET A 162 16.71 7.37 -21.61
CA MET A 162 15.70 6.31 -21.72
C MET A 162 15.39 6.01 -23.19
N GLU A 163 15.27 4.73 -23.53
CA GLU A 163 14.91 4.27 -24.89
C GLU A 163 13.57 3.54 -24.87
N ASN A 164 13.50 2.31 -25.36
CA ASN A 164 12.30 1.47 -25.46
C ASN A 164 12.24 0.36 -24.40
N GLN A 165 12.97 0.50 -23.29
CA GLN A 165 12.88 -0.43 -22.16
C GLN A 165 11.45 -0.54 -21.64
N GLU A 166 11.13 -1.71 -21.09
CA GLU A 166 9.80 -2.05 -20.58
C GLU A 166 9.58 -1.42 -19.21
N PHE A 167 10.56 -1.60 -18.32
CA PHE A 167 10.54 -1.12 -16.95
C PHE A 167 11.56 -0.02 -16.72
N CYS A 168 11.16 0.98 -15.95
CA CYS A 168 11.99 2.10 -15.55
C CYS A 168 12.08 2.14 -14.03
N MET A 169 13.30 2.36 -13.53
CA MET A 169 13.59 2.52 -12.12
C MET A 169 14.38 3.82 -11.90
N SER A 170 13.99 4.65 -10.93
CA SER A 170 14.81 5.76 -10.44
C SER A 170 15.27 5.44 -9.03
N ILE A 171 16.55 5.66 -8.73
CA ILE A 171 17.16 5.38 -7.42
C ILE A 171 18.12 6.49 -6.99
N ASP A 172 18.37 6.57 -5.68
CA ASP A 172 19.46 7.38 -5.15
C ASP A 172 20.83 6.73 -5.41
N ALA A 173 21.86 7.58 -5.57
CA ALA A 173 23.21 7.16 -5.95
C ALA A 173 23.92 6.28 -4.91
N HIS A 174 23.53 6.33 -3.65
CA HIS A 174 24.15 5.56 -2.55
C HIS A 174 23.23 4.44 -2.06
N THR A 175 22.89 3.59 -3.01
CA THR A 175 22.01 2.43 -2.85
C THR A 175 22.81 1.14 -3.09
N GLN A 176 22.31 0.02 -2.58
CA GLN A 176 22.78 -1.31 -3.00
C GLN A 176 21.61 -2.25 -3.27
N PHE A 177 21.74 -3.07 -4.32
CA PHE A 177 20.75 -4.08 -4.70
C PHE A 177 20.96 -5.40 -3.96
N VAL A 178 19.90 -6.19 -3.79
CA VAL A 178 19.99 -7.60 -3.38
C VAL A 178 20.18 -8.53 -4.58
N TYR A 179 20.43 -9.82 -4.32
CA TYR A 179 20.47 -10.83 -5.39
C TYR A 179 19.10 -11.02 -6.05
N ASP A 180 19.10 -11.25 -7.36
CA ASP A 180 17.92 -11.46 -8.20
C ASP A 180 16.89 -10.31 -8.13
N TRP A 181 17.35 -9.09 -7.81
CA TRP A 181 16.48 -7.91 -7.62
C TRP A 181 15.57 -7.63 -8.82
N ASP A 182 16.06 -7.87 -10.04
CA ASP A 182 15.36 -7.63 -11.31
C ASP A 182 14.15 -8.56 -11.46
N LYS A 183 14.23 -9.79 -10.92
CA LYS A 183 13.08 -10.70 -10.87
C LYS A 183 12.10 -10.29 -9.78
N TYR A 184 12.59 -10.09 -8.56
CA TYR A 184 11.73 -9.86 -7.40
C TYR A 184 10.92 -8.58 -7.52
N ILE A 185 11.48 -7.49 -8.07
CA ILE A 185 10.72 -6.25 -8.24
C ILE A 185 9.60 -6.39 -9.28
N VAL A 186 9.79 -7.18 -10.32
CA VAL A 186 8.76 -7.46 -11.33
C VAL A 186 7.70 -8.40 -10.78
N GLU A 187 8.07 -9.38 -9.96
CA GLU A 187 7.13 -10.22 -9.23
C GLU A 187 6.28 -9.41 -8.25
N ASP A 188 6.88 -8.45 -7.54
CA ASP A 188 6.14 -7.55 -6.67
C ASP A 188 5.22 -6.62 -7.46
N PHE A 189 5.69 -6.10 -8.60
CA PHE A 189 4.85 -5.30 -9.51
C PHE A 189 3.62 -6.08 -9.99
N LYS A 190 3.75 -7.38 -10.29
CA LYS A 190 2.60 -8.22 -10.65
C LYS A 190 1.57 -8.31 -9.52
N ARG A 191 2.02 -8.36 -8.26
CA ARG A 191 1.16 -8.42 -7.07
C ARG A 191 0.38 -7.12 -6.82
N THR A 192 0.74 -6.02 -7.50
CA THR A 192 -0.10 -4.81 -7.49
C THR A 192 -1.43 -5.02 -8.21
N GLU A 193 -1.52 -6.01 -9.10
CA GLU A 193 -2.66 -6.23 -10.01
C GLU A 193 -3.07 -4.96 -10.77
N ASN A 194 -2.11 -4.08 -11.06
CA ASN A 194 -2.33 -2.81 -11.74
C ASN A 194 -1.18 -2.49 -12.74
N GLU A 195 -1.48 -2.45 -14.03
CA GLU A 195 -0.55 -2.07 -15.11
C GLU A 195 -0.07 -0.61 -14.98
N MET A 196 -0.89 0.23 -14.34
CA MET A 196 -0.59 1.63 -14.07
C MET A 196 0.09 1.84 -12.71
N ALA A 197 0.60 0.78 -12.08
CA ALA A 197 1.29 0.88 -10.79
C ALA A 197 2.66 1.58 -10.88
N VAL A 198 3.03 2.23 -9.78
CA VAL A 198 4.38 2.71 -9.50
C VAL A 198 4.76 2.23 -8.10
N LEU A 199 5.70 1.31 -8.01
CA LEU A 199 6.29 0.89 -6.74
C LEU A 199 7.29 1.95 -6.28
N THR A 200 7.03 2.65 -5.19
CA THR A 200 7.87 3.76 -4.75
C THR A 200 7.91 3.90 -3.23
N THR A 201 9.09 4.18 -2.68
CA THR A 201 9.28 4.33 -1.24
C THR A 201 10.63 4.99 -0.92
N TYR A 202 10.86 5.29 0.36
CA TYR A 202 12.22 5.49 0.88
C TYR A 202 12.78 4.13 1.31
N PRO A 203 13.82 3.61 0.64
CA PRO A 203 14.30 2.26 0.89
C PRO A 203 14.76 2.03 2.33
N LEU A 204 14.80 0.75 2.74
CA LEU A 204 15.34 0.36 4.03
C LEU A 204 16.83 0.74 4.15
N SER A 205 17.29 1.01 5.37
CA SER A 205 18.71 1.28 5.63
C SER A 205 19.56 0.03 5.49
N TYR A 206 20.83 0.16 5.10
CA TYR A 206 21.81 -0.94 5.03
C TYR A 206 21.85 -1.84 6.28
N TYR A 207 21.54 -1.32 7.47
CA TYR A 207 21.49 -2.11 8.70
C TYR A 207 20.37 -3.17 8.74
N HIS A 208 19.37 -3.08 7.86
CA HIS A 208 18.31 -4.09 7.73
C HIS A 208 18.71 -5.25 6.83
N LEU A 209 19.87 -5.17 6.17
CA LEU A 209 20.32 -6.23 5.29
C LEU A 209 20.68 -7.48 6.10
N GLY A 210 19.99 -8.59 5.81
CA GLY A 210 20.31 -9.88 6.41
C GLY A 210 21.63 -10.45 5.89
N PRO A 211 22.12 -11.55 6.49
CA PRO A 211 23.27 -12.27 5.97
C PRO A 211 23.03 -12.68 4.50
N ASN A 212 24.08 -12.67 3.69
CA ASN A 212 24.03 -12.98 2.24
C ASN A 212 23.10 -12.08 1.42
N PHE A 213 22.93 -10.82 1.81
CA PHE A 213 22.09 -9.84 1.11
C PHE A 213 20.60 -10.25 1.06
N THR A 214 20.13 -10.94 2.08
CA THR A 214 18.72 -11.35 2.19
C THR A 214 17.83 -10.19 2.63
N LEU A 215 16.61 -10.17 2.10
CA LEU A 215 15.61 -9.17 2.44
C LEU A 215 15.01 -9.43 3.82
N PRO A 216 14.62 -8.37 4.56
CA PRO A 216 13.75 -8.51 5.72
C PRO A 216 12.44 -9.22 5.33
N THR A 217 12.07 -10.24 6.09
CA THR A 217 10.88 -11.06 5.80
C THR A 217 9.60 -10.52 6.42
N VAL A 218 9.70 -9.51 7.27
CA VAL A 218 8.58 -9.05 8.12
C VAL A 218 8.28 -7.57 7.94
N GLN A 219 9.26 -6.75 7.57
CA GLN A 219 9.08 -5.29 7.52
C GLN A 219 9.51 -4.72 6.17
N SER A 220 8.66 -3.85 5.61
CA SER A 220 9.00 -2.95 4.51
C SER A 220 8.64 -1.51 4.88
N ARG A 221 8.71 -0.58 3.91
CA ARG A 221 8.54 0.86 4.12
C ARG A 221 7.29 1.37 3.44
N HIS A 222 6.51 2.19 4.15
CA HIS A 222 5.29 2.80 3.64
C HIS A 222 5.31 4.32 3.73
N LEU A 223 4.78 5.00 2.71
CA LEU A 223 4.70 6.46 2.66
C LEU A 223 3.25 6.94 2.75
N CYS A 224 2.81 7.22 3.98
CA CYS A 224 1.48 7.75 4.27
C CYS A 224 1.47 8.91 5.26
N MET A 225 2.64 9.39 5.70
CA MET A 225 2.75 10.45 6.71
C MET A 225 3.41 11.69 6.15
N TYR A 226 3.05 12.84 6.69
CA TYR A 226 3.74 14.10 6.44
C TYR A 226 3.72 15.01 7.67
N GLY A 227 4.68 15.94 7.74
CA GLY A 227 4.81 16.88 8.85
C GLY A 227 3.64 17.87 8.91
N LYS A 228 3.27 18.28 10.13
CA LYS A 228 2.20 19.26 10.37
C LYS A 228 2.43 20.55 9.57
N ARG A 229 1.37 21.03 8.92
CA ARG A 229 1.32 22.31 8.20
C ARG A 229 0.54 23.35 9.00
N ASN A 230 1.00 24.60 8.99
CA ASN A 230 0.34 25.69 9.71
C ASN A 230 -0.35 26.68 8.78
N LEU A 231 0.12 26.80 7.54
CA LEU A 231 -0.41 27.71 6.53
C LEU A 231 -0.79 26.94 5.25
N PRO A 232 -1.84 27.36 4.51
CA PRO A 232 -2.24 26.69 3.26
C PRO A 232 -1.16 26.65 2.18
N GLY A 233 -0.21 27.57 2.22
CA GLY A 233 0.96 27.62 1.32
C GLY A 233 2.16 26.78 1.77
N ASP A 234 2.10 26.13 2.94
CA ASP A 234 3.16 25.24 3.42
C ASP A 234 3.20 23.99 2.55
N ILE A 235 4.42 23.48 2.32
CA ILE A 235 4.64 22.31 1.47
C ILE A 235 4.66 21.06 2.35
N PRO A 236 3.91 19.98 2.00
CA PRO A 236 3.99 18.73 2.72
C PRO A 236 5.41 18.17 2.70
N ILE A 237 5.94 17.90 3.89
CA ILE A 237 7.22 17.21 4.07
C ILE A 237 6.91 15.77 4.44
N LEU A 238 7.17 14.85 3.52
CA LEU A 238 6.81 13.44 3.64
C LEU A 238 7.72 12.73 4.63
N TRP A 239 7.17 11.74 5.34
CA TRP A 239 7.91 10.87 6.25
C TRP A 239 7.57 9.40 6.00
N PRO A 240 8.56 8.51 6.07
CA PRO A 240 8.32 7.09 5.96
C PRO A 240 7.91 6.48 7.29
N THR A 241 7.07 5.47 7.24
CA THR A 241 6.81 4.55 8.35
C THR A 241 7.17 3.12 7.95
N PHE A 242 7.12 2.21 8.92
CA PHE A 242 7.25 0.78 8.66
C PHE A 242 5.88 0.16 8.51
N ILE A 243 5.75 -0.74 7.53
CA ILE A 243 4.62 -1.65 7.42
C ILE A 243 5.12 -3.06 7.72
N THR A 244 4.43 -3.74 8.64
CA THR A 244 4.76 -5.10 9.06
C THR A 244 3.86 -6.09 8.33
N ASN A 245 4.36 -7.29 8.04
CA ASN A 245 3.65 -8.40 7.38
C ASN A 245 3.04 -8.04 6.00
N SER A 246 3.62 -7.07 5.29
CA SER A 246 3.14 -6.68 3.97
C SER A 246 3.63 -7.64 2.89
N GLU A 247 2.82 -8.65 2.56
CA GLU A 247 3.08 -9.68 1.54
C GLU A 247 2.72 -9.25 0.10
N ARG A 248 2.05 -8.10 -0.04
CA ARG A 248 1.64 -7.48 -1.30
C ARG A 248 2.00 -5.99 -1.27
N PRO A 249 2.25 -5.36 -2.42
CA PRO A 249 2.42 -3.91 -2.46
C PRO A 249 1.23 -3.21 -1.84
N GLN A 250 1.47 -2.18 -1.04
CA GLN A 250 0.43 -1.43 -0.34
C GLN A 250 0.18 -0.10 -1.04
N LEU A 251 -1.05 0.15 -1.50
CA LEU A 251 -1.47 1.41 -2.13
C LEU A 251 -1.21 2.58 -1.16
N GLN A 252 -0.60 3.64 -1.67
CA GLN A 252 -0.19 4.83 -0.91
C GLN A 252 -0.46 6.12 -1.70
N ALA A 253 -0.50 7.26 -1.01
CA ALA A 253 -0.77 8.56 -1.65
C ALA A 253 0.48 9.29 -2.16
N PHE A 254 1.65 8.93 -1.62
CA PHE A 254 2.88 9.71 -1.80
C PHE A 254 3.91 8.98 -2.66
N TRP A 255 4.86 9.73 -3.21
CA TRP A 255 5.98 9.22 -4.00
C TRP A 255 7.27 9.42 -3.21
N GLY A 256 8.19 8.46 -3.25
CA GLY A 256 9.49 8.56 -2.61
C GLY A 256 10.62 8.52 -3.63
N GLY A 257 11.54 9.48 -3.56
CA GLY A 257 12.63 9.60 -4.52
C GLY A 257 13.75 8.59 -4.36
N GLY A 258 13.81 7.87 -3.24
CA GLY A 258 14.85 6.88 -2.99
C GLY A 258 14.72 5.62 -3.85
N MET A 259 13.49 5.25 -4.22
CA MET A 259 13.21 4.24 -5.23
C MET A 259 11.84 4.50 -5.87
N SER A 260 11.79 4.44 -7.20
CA SER A 260 10.55 4.46 -7.98
C SER A 260 10.67 3.49 -9.15
N PHE A 261 9.82 2.46 -9.21
CA PHE A 261 9.82 1.41 -10.22
C PHE A 261 8.44 1.29 -10.88
N SER A 262 8.40 1.30 -12.21
CA SER A 262 7.15 1.21 -12.98
C SER A 262 7.42 0.81 -14.43
N LYS A 263 6.36 0.63 -15.22
CA LYS A 263 6.48 0.64 -16.68
C LYS A 263 7.06 1.96 -17.16
N CYS A 264 7.97 1.95 -18.13
CA CYS A 264 8.59 3.17 -18.63
C CYS A 264 7.60 4.18 -19.25
N HIS A 265 6.39 3.77 -19.61
CA HIS A 265 5.35 4.73 -20.04
C HIS A 265 4.95 5.71 -18.92
N ALA A 266 5.17 5.39 -17.64
CA ALA A 266 5.01 6.30 -16.51
C ALA A 266 5.94 7.50 -16.63
N GLU A 267 7.24 7.24 -16.75
CA GLU A 267 8.27 8.29 -16.88
C GLU A 267 8.12 9.11 -18.18
N ARG A 268 7.63 8.50 -19.27
CA ARG A 268 7.36 9.22 -20.53
C ARG A 268 6.13 10.13 -20.44
N ARG A 269 5.03 9.66 -19.84
CA ARG A 269 3.76 10.41 -19.75
C ARG A 269 3.77 11.45 -18.63
N ALA A 270 4.53 11.19 -17.57
CA ALA A 270 4.78 12.08 -16.45
C ALA A 270 6.28 12.38 -16.39
N PRO A 271 6.81 13.34 -17.18
CA PRO A 271 8.21 13.71 -17.08
C PRO A 271 8.48 14.54 -15.82
N ILE A 272 9.59 14.31 -15.12
CA ILE A 272 9.97 15.12 -13.94
C ILE A 272 10.17 16.58 -14.33
N ASP A 273 9.64 17.51 -13.53
CA ASP A 273 9.75 18.95 -13.78
C ASP A 273 11.12 19.49 -13.41
N GLY A 274 11.99 19.61 -14.42
CA GLY A 274 13.34 20.17 -14.29
C GLY A 274 13.39 21.68 -13.99
N ARG A 275 12.25 22.37 -13.90
CA ARG A 275 12.16 23.80 -13.53
C ARG A 275 11.98 24.01 -12.03
N LEU A 276 11.87 22.94 -11.24
CA LEU A 276 11.85 22.98 -9.78
C LEU A 276 13.26 23.25 -9.21
N THR A 277 13.84 24.40 -9.58
CA THR A 277 15.17 24.81 -9.14
C THR A 277 15.19 25.13 -7.65
N TRP A 278 16.19 24.61 -6.94
CA TRP A 278 16.39 24.74 -5.50
C TRP A 278 15.27 24.13 -4.64
N VAL A 279 14.36 23.36 -5.23
CA VAL A 279 13.34 22.61 -4.50
C VAL A 279 13.93 21.27 -4.09
N PHE A 280 14.02 21.05 -2.78
CA PHE A 280 14.37 19.75 -2.19
C PHE A 280 13.13 19.12 -1.55
N MET A 281 12.47 19.85 -0.65
CA MET A 281 11.22 19.41 -0.04
C MET A 281 10.03 19.70 -0.95
N GLY A 282 9.17 18.70 -1.15
CA GLY A 282 7.90 18.83 -1.87
C GLY A 282 7.93 18.41 -3.33
N GLU A 283 9.09 18.34 -3.99
CA GLU A 283 9.16 17.84 -5.37
C GLU A 283 8.57 16.42 -5.49
N GLU A 284 8.71 15.64 -4.42
CA GLU A 284 8.13 14.31 -4.29
C GLU A 284 6.59 14.31 -4.21
N TYR A 285 6.01 15.26 -3.48
CA TYR A 285 4.55 15.39 -3.38
C TYR A 285 3.94 15.85 -4.71
N VAL A 286 4.57 16.82 -5.40
CA VAL A 286 4.08 17.26 -6.71
C VAL A 286 4.30 16.18 -7.79
N ARG A 287 5.35 15.34 -7.64
CA ARG A 287 5.58 14.16 -8.48
C ARG A 287 4.48 13.11 -8.29
N ALA A 288 4.06 12.87 -7.04
CA ALA A 288 2.95 11.98 -6.74
C ALA A 288 1.65 12.44 -7.40
N MET A 289 1.30 13.73 -7.24
CA MET A 289 0.15 14.35 -7.93
C MET A 289 0.24 14.19 -9.45
N GLN A 290 1.43 14.45 -10.01
CA GLN A 290 1.68 14.38 -11.45
C GLN A 290 1.39 12.99 -12.03
N LEU A 291 1.85 11.94 -11.35
CA LEU A 291 1.60 10.55 -11.73
C LEU A 291 0.12 10.21 -11.55
N TRP A 292 -0.46 10.56 -10.41
CA TRP A 292 -1.82 10.18 -10.05
C TRP A 292 -2.89 10.77 -10.97
N THR A 293 -2.75 12.06 -11.31
CA THR A 293 -3.64 12.75 -12.27
C THR A 293 -3.51 12.25 -13.71
N ARG A 294 -2.48 11.45 -14.01
CA ARG A 294 -2.29 10.74 -15.29
C ARG A 294 -2.73 9.28 -15.26
N GLY A 295 -3.38 8.86 -14.16
CA GLY A 295 -3.98 7.54 -14.00
C GLY A 295 -3.04 6.48 -13.41
N TYR A 296 -1.88 6.88 -12.91
CA TYR A 296 -0.98 5.97 -12.19
C TYR A 296 -1.38 5.87 -10.72
N ASP A 297 -1.08 4.75 -10.10
CA ASP A 297 -1.35 4.50 -8.69
C ASP A 297 -0.05 4.12 -7.99
N LEU A 298 0.21 4.70 -6.81
CA LEU A 298 1.48 4.56 -6.11
C LEU A 298 1.36 3.48 -5.05
N TYR A 299 2.35 2.61 -4.96
CA TYR A 299 2.37 1.53 -3.98
C TYR A 299 3.72 1.49 -3.27
N SER A 300 3.70 1.28 -1.97
CA SER A 300 4.88 0.77 -1.28
C SER A 300 5.19 -0.64 -1.75
N PRO A 301 6.46 -0.99 -1.96
CA PRO A 301 6.84 -2.38 -2.16
C PRO A 301 6.50 -3.25 -0.95
N SER A 302 6.17 -4.51 -1.22
CA SER A 302 6.03 -5.52 -0.16
C SER A 302 7.41 -5.89 0.43
N VAL A 303 7.42 -6.81 1.39
CA VAL A 303 8.68 -7.43 1.86
C VAL A 303 9.46 -8.10 0.71
N HIS A 304 8.76 -8.59 -0.32
CA HIS A 304 9.38 -9.21 -1.52
C HIS A 304 9.93 -8.18 -2.51
N GLY A 305 9.33 -6.99 -2.57
CA GLY A 305 9.74 -5.89 -3.46
C GLY A 305 10.76 -4.92 -2.88
N SER A 306 11.24 -5.14 -1.66
CA SER A 306 12.23 -4.28 -0.98
C SER A 306 13.65 -4.47 -1.52
N VAL A 307 13.81 -4.57 -2.84
CA VAL A 307 14.98 -5.14 -3.53
C VAL A 307 16.27 -4.33 -3.49
N LEU A 308 16.24 -3.16 -2.86
CA LEU A 308 17.41 -2.31 -2.67
C LEU A 308 17.34 -1.59 -1.34
N LEU A 309 18.51 -1.20 -0.84
CA LEU A 309 18.67 -0.51 0.43
C LEU A 309 19.43 0.78 0.21
N HIS A 310 19.21 1.74 1.10
CA HIS A 310 19.81 3.07 1.04
C HIS A 310 20.85 3.26 2.16
N ASN A 311 21.94 3.97 1.86
CA ASN A 311 22.96 4.31 2.84
C ASN A 311 22.68 5.66 3.53
N TYR A 312 21.95 5.59 4.64
CA TYR A 312 21.65 6.76 5.49
C TYR A 312 22.81 7.22 6.39
N THR A 313 23.98 6.56 6.31
CA THR A 313 25.14 6.95 7.13
C THR A 313 25.58 8.35 6.77
N GLY A 314 25.72 9.22 7.76
CA GLY A 314 26.22 10.59 7.59
C GLY A 314 25.18 11.63 7.14
N ASP A 315 23.90 11.26 7.01
CA ASP A 315 22.82 12.24 6.75
C ASP A 315 22.71 13.26 7.90
N ASN A 316 22.94 12.82 9.13
CA ASN A 316 22.80 13.65 10.33
C ASN A 316 24.11 14.35 10.75
N THR A 317 25.22 14.13 10.04
CA THR A 317 26.55 14.65 10.44
C THR A 317 27.00 15.87 9.63
N GLY A 318 26.27 16.25 8.57
CA GLY A 318 26.63 17.38 7.71
C GLY A 318 27.95 17.20 6.95
N THR A 319 28.47 15.98 6.88
CA THR A 319 29.75 15.66 6.24
C THR A 319 29.62 15.31 4.75
N LYS A 320 28.38 15.21 4.24
CA LYS A 320 28.10 14.94 2.83
C LYS A 320 28.13 16.26 2.04
N PRO A 321 28.69 16.28 0.82
CA PRO A 321 28.58 17.44 -0.06
C PRO A 321 27.10 17.78 -0.29
N ASP A 322 26.75 19.04 -0.06
CA ASP A 322 25.38 19.53 -0.22
C ASP A 322 25.32 20.47 -1.44
N PHE A 323 24.31 20.31 -2.28
CA PHE A 323 24.12 21.19 -3.43
C PHE A 323 23.72 22.61 -2.99
N PHE A 324 23.18 22.78 -1.79
CA PHE A 324 22.97 24.11 -1.21
C PHE A 324 24.29 24.85 -0.98
N GLU A 325 25.46 24.21 -0.98
CA GLU A 325 26.75 24.91 -0.96
C GLU A 325 26.96 25.80 -2.20
N ASN A 326 26.35 25.44 -3.33
CA ASN A 326 26.36 26.26 -4.55
C ASN A 326 25.59 27.58 -4.39
N ALA A 327 24.84 27.75 -3.30
CA ALA A 327 24.22 29.01 -2.94
C ALA A 327 25.22 30.11 -2.60
N LYS A 328 26.43 29.74 -2.15
CA LYS A 328 27.44 30.70 -1.69
C LYS A 328 27.85 31.59 -2.87
N ASN A 329 27.47 32.86 -2.81
CA ASN A 329 27.70 33.90 -3.83
C ASN A 329 26.86 33.77 -5.13
N ASN A 330 25.68 33.16 -5.07
CA ASN A 330 24.72 33.16 -6.18
C ASN A 330 23.56 34.13 -5.90
N ASP A 331 23.69 35.38 -6.32
CA ASP A 331 22.68 36.44 -6.11
C ASP A 331 21.32 36.12 -6.76
N ALA A 332 21.29 35.24 -7.76
CA ALA A 332 20.04 34.82 -8.42
C ALA A 332 19.27 33.76 -7.61
N ARG A 333 19.93 33.00 -6.73
CA ARG A 333 19.33 31.84 -6.04
C ARG A 333 18.04 32.19 -5.29
N PRO A 334 17.95 33.25 -4.46
CA PRO A 334 16.73 33.51 -3.70
C PRO A 334 15.49 33.65 -4.59
N LEU A 335 15.64 34.29 -5.76
CA LEU A 335 14.56 34.43 -6.74
C LEU A 335 14.28 33.10 -7.47
N GLU A 336 15.31 32.32 -7.82
CA GLU A 336 15.14 31.00 -8.43
C GLU A 336 14.42 30.01 -7.49
N GLU A 337 14.80 29.99 -6.21
CA GLU A 337 14.17 29.17 -5.17
C GLU A 337 12.72 29.60 -4.94
N LEU A 338 12.46 30.91 -4.84
CA LEU A 338 11.09 31.45 -4.74
C LEU A 338 10.24 30.98 -5.93
N LYS A 339 10.76 31.11 -7.16
CA LYS A 339 10.08 30.66 -8.38
C LYS A 339 9.84 29.15 -8.38
N GLY A 340 10.82 28.34 -7.95
CA GLY A 340 10.70 26.89 -7.85
C GLY A 340 9.59 26.45 -6.91
N TYR A 341 9.55 27.00 -5.68
CA TYR A 341 8.48 26.69 -4.73
C TYR A 341 7.12 27.28 -5.15
N ASN A 342 7.07 28.48 -5.71
CA ASN A 342 5.81 29.06 -6.20
C ASN A 342 5.25 28.30 -7.40
N ARG A 343 6.11 27.72 -8.24
CA ARG A 343 5.70 26.81 -9.31
C ARG A 343 5.01 25.57 -8.76
N LEU A 344 5.60 24.94 -7.73
CA LEU A 344 5.00 23.81 -7.03
C LEU A 344 3.66 24.19 -6.38
N ARG A 345 3.59 25.35 -5.69
CA ARG A 345 2.33 25.85 -5.12
C ARG A 345 1.28 26.09 -6.19
N SER A 346 1.67 26.67 -7.33
CA SER A 346 0.76 26.86 -8.45
C SER A 346 0.23 25.53 -9.00
N ALA A 347 1.06 24.49 -9.10
CA ALA A 347 0.64 23.17 -9.57
C ALA A 347 -0.37 22.52 -8.61
N LEU A 348 -0.21 22.73 -7.31
CA LEU A 348 -1.08 22.19 -6.26
C LEU A 348 -2.24 23.11 -5.88
N LYS A 349 -2.40 24.26 -6.56
CA LYS A 349 -3.35 25.33 -6.21
C LYS A 349 -3.22 25.79 -4.75
N PHE A 350 -2.02 25.83 -4.20
CA PHE A 350 -1.74 26.40 -2.88
C PHE A 350 -1.54 27.91 -3.00
N PRO A 351 -1.94 28.70 -1.97
CA PRO A 351 -1.68 30.14 -1.95
C PRO A 351 -0.18 30.44 -1.96
N PHE A 352 0.23 31.44 -2.74
CA PHE A 352 1.60 31.93 -2.78
C PHE A 352 1.67 33.43 -3.09
N GLN A 353 2.82 34.04 -2.83
CA GLN A 353 3.13 35.43 -3.18
C GLN A 353 4.46 35.52 -3.92
N GLY A 354 4.61 36.54 -4.76
CA GLY A 354 5.82 36.77 -5.54
C GLY A 354 5.82 36.10 -6.91
N GLU A 355 6.99 36.04 -7.54
CA GLU A 355 7.14 35.54 -8.91
C GLU A 355 7.04 34.02 -9.02
N MET A 356 6.60 33.54 -10.18
CA MET A 356 6.49 32.13 -10.54
C MET A 356 6.84 31.96 -12.02
N ASP A 357 7.58 30.90 -12.38
CA ASP A 357 7.79 30.52 -13.78
C ASP A 357 6.61 29.66 -14.27
N GLY A 358 5.74 30.23 -15.09
CA GLY A 358 4.55 29.56 -15.64
C GLY A 358 4.80 28.76 -16.92
N SER A 359 6.03 28.69 -17.41
CA SER A 359 6.34 27.99 -18.66
C SER A 359 6.12 26.48 -18.55
N GLU A 360 5.60 25.87 -19.62
CA GLU A 360 5.38 24.42 -19.71
C GLU A 360 4.54 23.80 -18.57
N MET A 361 3.76 24.58 -17.81
CA MET A 361 2.94 24.06 -16.70
C MET A 361 2.01 22.92 -17.17
N GLU A 362 1.43 23.04 -18.36
CA GLU A 362 0.57 22.00 -18.94
C GLU A 362 1.31 20.69 -19.21
N LYS A 363 2.55 20.75 -19.71
CA LYS A 363 3.39 19.57 -19.96
C LYS A 363 3.62 18.77 -18.68
N TYR A 364 3.93 19.47 -17.58
CA TYR A 364 4.25 18.82 -16.31
C TYR A 364 3.02 18.53 -15.46
N TYR A 365 2.00 19.37 -15.45
CA TYR A 365 0.88 19.30 -14.49
C TYR A 365 -0.52 19.24 -15.13
N GLY A 366 -0.62 19.18 -16.46
CA GLY A 366 -1.88 19.02 -17.20
C GLY A 366 -2.45 17.59 -17.24
N GLY A 367 -2.30 16.82 -16.15
CA GLY A 367 -2.89 15.48 -16.07
C GLY A 367 -4.43 15.57 -16.00
N SER A 368 -5.12 14.76 -16.79
CA SER A 368 -6.59 14.84 -16.94
C SER A 368 -7.33 13.52 -16.71
N VAL A 369 -6.63 12.43 -16.38
CA VAL A 369 -7.28 11.13 -16.11
C VAL A 369 -8.06 11.18 -14.80
N ARG A 370 -7.53 11.91 -13.83
CA ARG A 370 -8.18 12.26 -12.55
C ARG A 370 -7.82 13.71 -12.20
N THR A 371 -8.64 14.38 -11.42
CA THR A 371 -8.45 15.81 -11.11
C THR A 371 -7.50 16.04 -9.95
N LEU A 372 -6.97 17.26 -9.83
CA LEU A 372 -6.18 17.66 -8.67
C LEU A 372 -7.01 17.59 -7.38
N GLU A 373 -8.28 17.98 -7.43
CA GLU A 373 -9.18 17.96 -6.27
C GLU A 373 -9.33 16.54 -5.73
N GLN A 374 -9.50 15.55 -6.62
CA GLN A 374 -9.55 14.14 -6.21
C GLN A 374 -8.20 13.67 -5.63
N TYR A 375 -7.07 14.18 -6.12
CA TYR A 375 -5.76 13.84 -5.53
C TYR A 375 -5.60 14.43 -4.13
N LEU A 376 -5.95 15.71 -3.93
CA LEU A 376 -5.90 16.38 -2.63
C LEU A 376 -6.76 15.66 -1.59
N GLU A 377 -7.95 15.19 -1.98
CA GLU A 377 -8.81 14.35 -1.16
C GLU A 377 -8.17 12.98 -0.88
N PHE A 378 -7.69 12.28 -1.92
CA PHE A 378 -7.04 10.97 -1.81
C PHE A 378 -5.79 11.00 -0.91
N SER A 379 -5.01 12.08 -0.96
CA SER A 379 -3.81 12.27 -0.15
C SER A 379 -4.07 12.96 1.18
N LYS A 380 -5.33 13.33 1.46
CA LYS A 380 -5.77 14.07 2.66
C LYS A 380 -4.98 15.36 2.92
N VAL A 381 -4.71 16.13 1.89
CA VAL A 381 -3.99 17.42 1.98
C VAL A 381 -4.89 18.55 1.51
N SER A 382 -5.08 19.55 2.36
CA SER A 382 -5.87 20.73 2.09
C SER A 382 -5.05 21.88 1.51
N ASN A 383 -5.58 22.50 0.46
CA ASN A 383 -5.06 23.73 -0.11
C ASN A 383 -5.68 25.01 0.50
N VAL A 384 -6.61 24.87 1.45
CA VAL A 384 -7.33 26.01 2.05
C VAL A 384 -7.21 26.08 3.57
N ASP A 385 -7.20 24.94 4.26
CA ASP A 385 -7.20 24.86 5.72
C ASP A 385 -6.46 23.60 6.19
N PRO A 386 -5.12 23.63 6.19
CA PRO A 386 -4.32 22.47 6.60
C PRO A 386 -4.31 22.27 8.12
N VAL A 387 -4.79 23.22 8.93
CA VAL A 387 -4.82 23.04 10.38
C VAL A 387 -5.96 22.10 10.79
N HIS A 388 -7.07 22.13 10.06
CA HIS A 388 -8.28 21.38 10.39
C HIS A 388 -8.65 20.27 9.40
N LEU A 389 -8.16 20.32 8.17
CA LEU A 389 -8.55 19.38 7.10
C LEU A 389 -7.42 18.45 6.63
N ASP A 390 -6.17 18.71 7.00
CA ASP A 390 -5.06 17.79 6.74
C ASP A 390 -5.17 16.57 7.66
N ASP A 391 -4.95 15.39 7.11
CA ASP A 391 -4.83 14.13 7.85
C ASP A 391 -3.86 13.18 7.12
N TRP A 392 -3.43 12.09 7.77
CA TRP A 392 -2.56 11.08 7.16
C TRP A 392 -3.38 10.02 6.40
N PRO A 393 -3.09 9.75 5.11
CA PRO A 393 -3.72 8.66 4.34
C PRO A 393 -3.09 7.29 4.67
N CYS A 394 -3.01 6.96 5.96
CA CYS A 394 -2.40 5.72 6.47
C CYS A 394 -3.41 4.59 6.67
N GLU A 395 -4.70 4.85 6.53
CA GLU A 395 -5.74 3.83 6.47
C GLU A 395 -5.69 3.05 5.15
N GLN A 396 -6.51 1.99 5.04
CA GLN A 396 -6.61 1.23 3.79
C GLN A 396 -7.15 2.12 2.66
N LEU A 397 -6.26 2.52 1.74
CA LEU A 397 -6.63 3.24 0.54
C LEU A 397 -7.26 2.31 -0.49
N HIS A 398 -8.10 2.89 -1.34
CA HIS A 398 -8.80 2.17 -2.39
C HIS A 398 -8.57 2.86 -3.75
N TRP A 399 -8.50 2.06 -4.80
CA TRP A 399 -8.33 2.53 -6.15
C TRP A 399 -9.50 3.44 -6.54
N VAL A 400 -9.15 4.62 -7.03
CA VAL A 400 -10.12 5.62 -7.50
C VAL A 400 -10.30 5.44 -9.00
N PRO A 401 -11.52 5.11 -9.49
CA PRO A 401 -11.77 4.99 -10.91
C PRO A 401 -11.40 6.24 -11.69
N TYR A 402 -10.98 6.06 -12.94
CA TYR A 402 -10.59 7.17 -13.81
C TYR A 402 -11.80 8.06 -14.13
N ALA A 403 -11.64 9.38 -13.98
CA ALA A 403 -12.65 10.34 -14.39
C ALA A 403 -12.73 10.44 -15.92
N VAL A 404 -11.60 10.24 -16.61
CA VAL A 404 -11.49 10.19 -18.07
C VAL A 404 -10.80 8.87 -18.47
N PRO A 405 -11.52 7.73 -18.43
CA PRO A 405 -10.94 6.41 -18.70
C PRO A 405 -10.41 6.26 -20.13
N GLU A 406 -10.94 7.01 -21.09
CA GLU A 406 -10.59 6.90 -22.52
C GLU A 406 -9.09 7.09 -22.77
N ILE A 407 -8.43 7.92 -21.96
CA ILE A 407 -6.97 8.15 -22.04
C ILE A 407 -6.20 6.86 -21.72
N ILE A 408 -6.65 6.11 -20.71
CA ILE A 408 -6.02 4.84 -20.33
C ILE A 408 -6.42 3.72 -21.30
N GLU A 409 -7.67 3.71 -21.77
CA GLU A 409 -8.14 2.75 -22.77
C GLU A 409 -7.40 2.89 -24.11
N GLN A 410 -7.02 4.11 -24.50
CA GLN A 410 -6.18 4.36 -25.67
C GLN A 410 -4.74 3.87 -25.45
N LEU A 411 -4.20 4.06 -24.25
CA LEU A 411 -2.86 3.57 -23.89
C LEU A 411 -2.81 2.03 -23.85
N LEU A 412 -3.91 1.39 -23.42
CA LEU A 412 -4.00 -0.04 -23.21
C LEU A 412 -5.11 -0.66 -24.08
N PRO A 413 -4.91 -0.77 -25.41
CA PRO A 413 -5.89 -1.37 -26.31
C PRO A 413 -6.42 -2.71 -25.80
N GLY A 414 -7.73 -2.92 -25.94
CA GLY A 414 -8.44 -4.12 -25.48
C GLY A 414 -8.87 -4.10 -24.00
N TRP A 415 -8.40 -3.14 -23.19
CA TRP A 415 -8.97 -2.91 -21.87
C TRP A 415 -10.00 -1.77 -21.92
N LYS A 416 -11.10 -1.95 -21.21
CA LYS A 416 -12.16 -0.96 -21.01
C LYS A 416 -12.44 -0.88 -19.52
N MET A 417 -12.50 0.33 -18.96
CA MET A 417 -12.84 0.49 -17.55
C MET A 417 -14.30 0.09 -17.31
N ARG A 418 -15.18 0.54 -18.20
CA ARG A 418 -16.60 0.19 -18.23
C ARG A 418 -16.85 -0.57 -19.53
N PRO A 419 -17.01 -1.91 -19.50
CA PRO A 419 -17.30 -2.65 -20.72
C PRO A 419 -18.59 -2.12 -21.34
N SER A 420 -18.58 -1.84 -22.64
CA SER A 420 -19.80 -1.46 -23.35
C SER A 420 -20.79 -2.61 -23.23
N LEU A 421 -22.01 -2.34 -22.75
CA LEU A 421 -23.12 -3.27 -22.84
C LEU A 421 -23.23 -3.67 -24.33
N SER A 422 -22.86 -4.91 -24.68
CA SER A 422 -23.30 -5.45 -25.96
C SER A 422 -24.83 -5.33 -25.99
N PRO A 423 -25.47 -5.01 -27.13
CA PRO A 423 -26.93 -5.02 -27.18
C PRO A 423 -27.39 -6.40 -26.75
N PHE A 424 -27.98 -6.49 -25.55
CA PHE A 424 -28.53 -7.72 -25.03
C PHE A 424 -29.53 -8.22 -26.06
N LYS A 425 -29.43 -9.52 -26.39
CA LYS A 425 -30.53 -10.23 -27.03
C LYS A 425 -31.78 -9.99 -26.16
N ASN A 426 -32.78 -9.36 -26.78
CA ASN A 426 -34.15 -9.10 -26.34
C ASN A 426 -34.46 -9.31 -24.84
N GLU A 427 -34.78 -8.21 -24.15
CA GLU A 427 -35.22 -8.11 -22.75
C GLU A 427 -36.38 -9.06 -22.37
N ASP A 428 -37.12 -9.60 -23.34
CA ASP A 428 -38.26 -10.47 -23.09
C ASP A 428 -37.86 -11.88 -22.61
N ASP A 429 -36.75 -12.46 -23.10
CA ASP A 429 -36.32 -13.82 -22.70
C ASP A 429 -35.63 -13.82 -21.32
N ALA A 430 -34.86 -12.79 -21.01
CA ALA A 430 -34.16 -12.66 -19.73
C ALA A 430 -35.12 -12.42 -18.55
N SER A 431 -36.24 -11.72 -18.77
CA SER A 431 -37.23 -11.44 -17.73
C SER A 431 -38.00 -12.69 -17.28
N VAL A 432 -38.20 -13.65 -18.19
CA VAL A 432 -38.93 -14.90 -17.92
C VAL A 432 -38.03 -15.88 -17.17
N ASP A 433 -36.76 -16.01 -17.56
CA ASP A 433 -35.82 -16.89 -16.85
C ASP A 433 -35.48 -16.40 -15.44
N THR A 434 -35.37 -15.07 -15.26
CA THR A 434 -35.11 -14.48 -13.93
C THR A 434 -36.30 -14.64 -12.99
N LYS A 435 -37.53 -14.50 -13.51
CA LYS A 435 -38.76 -14.68 -12.73
C LYS A 435 -38.98 -16.15 -12.36
N ASN A 436 -38.74 -17.08 -13.28
CA ASN A 436 -38.79 -18.52 -12.99
C ASN A 436 -37.73 -18.93 -11.95
N SER A 437 -36.54 -18.33 -12.00
CA SER A 437 -35.48 -18.59 -11.02
C SER A 437 -35.81 -18.07 -9.62
N LEU A 438 -36.46 -16.91 -9.51
CA LEU A 438 -36.93 -16.33 -8.25
C LEU A 438 -38.08 -17.13 -7.64
N ASP A 439 -39.04 -17.59 -8.45
CA ASP A 439 -40.15 -18.42 -7.98
C ASP A 439 -39.66 -19.80 -7.49
N GLN A 440 -38.63 -20.36 -8.15
CA GLN A 440 -38.00 -21.60 -7.71
C GLN A 440 -37.21 -21.41 -6.40
N LEU A 441 -36.49 -20.29 -6.26
CA LEU A 441 -35.79 -19.89 -5.04
C LEU A 441 -36.75 -19.73 -3.85
N GLN A 442 -37.90 -19.09 -4.07
CA GLN A 442 -38.94 -18.93 -3.06
C GLN A 442 -39.51 -20.29 -2.63
N THR A 443 -39.72 -21.21 -3.58
CA THR A 443 -40.19 -22.57 -3.32
C THR A 443 -39.19 -23.37 -2.48
N ASP A 444 -37.90 -23.26 -2.79
CA ASP A 444 -36.83 -23.93 -2.04
C ASP A 444 -36.71 -23.38 -0.61
N ILE A 445 -36.88 -22.06 -0.43
CA ILE A 445 -36.90 -21.39 0.88
C ILE A 445 -38.09 -21.86 1.73
N ASP A 446 -39.28 -21.96 1.14
CA ASP A 446 -40.48 -22.39 1.87
C ASP A 446 -40.42 -23.88 2.25
N ALA A 447 -39.76 -24.72 1.43
CA ALA A 447 -39.48 -26.11 1.76
C ALA A 447 -38.47 -26.25 2.92
N ILE A 448 -37.49 -25.35 3.01
CA ILE A 448 -36.53 -25.29 4.13
C ILE A 448 -37.23 -24.85 5.42
N LYS A 449 -38.08 -23.83 5.36
CA LYS A 449 -38.89 -23.37 6.51
C LYS A 449 -39.79 -24.48 7.06
N GLN A 450 -40.44 -25.25 6.19
CA GLN A 450 -41.31 -26.36 6.60
C GLN A 450 -40.56 -27.49 7.32
N ARG A 451 -39.27 -27.69 7.01
CA ARG A 451 -38.41 -28.69 7.68
C ARG A 451 -37.87 -28.20 9.03
N LEU A 452 -37.68 -26.89 9.17
CA LEU A 452 -37.21 -26.27 10.42
C LEU A 452 -38.28 -26.29 11.53
N ASP A 453 -39.57 -26.26 11.19
CA ASP A 453 -40.67 -26.37 12.15
C ASP A 453 -40.80 -27.78 12.80
N GLY A 454 -40.06 -28.78 12.31
CA GLY A 454 -40.09 -30.17 12.78
C GLY A 454 -38.99 -30.58 13.78
N GLY A 455 -38.06 -29.68 14.13
CA GLY A 455 -36.92 -29.94 15.01
C GLY A 455 -35.61 -30.27 14.27
N VAL A 456 -34.50 -29.69 14.73
CA VAL A 456 -33.22 -29.63 14.01
C VAL A 456 -32.29 -30.79 14.39
N THR A 457 -31.82 -31.56 13.40
CA THR A 457 -30.72 -32.55 13.55
C THR A 457 -29.48 -32.11 12.74
N THR A 458 -28.31 -32.65 13.06
CA THR A 458 -27.02 -32.26 12.43
C THR A 458 -26.98 -32.48 10.91
N GLU A 459 -27.75 -33.44 10.41
CA GLU A 459 -27.88 -33.77 8.98
C GLU A 459 -28.69 -32.70 8.20
N HIS A 460 -29.57 -31.95 8.88
CA HIS A 460 -30.29 -30.82 8.29
C HIS A 460 -29.36 -29.62 8.00
N ILE A 461 -28.33 -29.40 8.82
CA ILE A 461 -27.41 -28.26 8.70
C ILE A 461 -26.45 -28.45 7.51
N GLU A 462 -25.96 -29.67 7.26
CA GLU A 462 -25.12 -29.96 6.08
C GLU A 462 -25.89 -29.82 4.77
N THR A 463 -27.17 -30.23 4.76
CA THR A 463 -28.03 -30.10 3.57
C THR A 463 -28.33 -28.62 3.26
N ILE A 464 -28.64 -27.81 4.28
CA ILE A 464 -28.88 -26.37 4.16
C ILE A 464 -27.63 -25.63 3.67
N ASN A 465 -26.44 -25.94 4.23
CA ASN A 465 -25.18 -25.34 3.80
C ASN A 465 -24.83 -25.68 2.34
N THR A 466 -25.15 -26.89 1.88
CA THR A 466 -24.94 -27.30 0.49
C THR A 466 -25.87 -26.55 -0.46
N GLN A 467 -27.13 -26.35 -0.05
CA GLN A 467 -28.10 -25.59 -0.84
C GLN A 467 -27.75 -24.10 -0.91
N LEU A 468 -27.34 -23.48 0.21
CA LEU A 468 -26.87 -22.09 0.26
C LEU A 468 -25.64 -21.85 -0.63
N LYS A 469 -24.68 -22.78 -0.64
CA LYS A 469 -23.52 -22.71 -1.54
C LYS A 469 -23.92 -22.75 -3.02
N SER A 470 -24.85 -23.64 -3.37
CA SER A 470 -25.35 -23.72 -4.74
C SER A 470 -26.17 -22.50 -5.16
N LEU A 471 -26.77 -21.78 -4.20
CA LEU A 471 -27.52 -20.55 -4.45
C LEU A 471 -26.59 -19.35 -4.64
N LEU A 472 -25.51 -19.27 -3.85
CA LEU A 472 -24.41 -18.30 -4.03
C LEU A 472 -23.73 -18.47 -5.40
N GLU A 473 -23.41 -19.71 -5.78
CA GLU A 473 -22.80 -19.98 -7.10
C GLU A 473 -23.75 -19.62 -8.27
N ARG A 474 -25.08 -19.68 -8.06
CA ARG A 474 -26.07 -19.31 -9.09
C ARG A 474 -26.35 -17.80 -9.13
N SER A 475 -26.27 -17.10 -8.01
CA SER A 475 -26.40 -15.63 -7.99
C SER A 475 -25.17 -14.94 -8.57
N GLU A 476 -23.97 -15.48 -8.34
CA GLU A 476 -22.72 -15.00 -8.93
C GLU A 476 -22.71 -15.12 -10.46
N ASN A 477 -23.38 -16.13 -11.03
CA ASN A 477 -23.49 -16.33 -12.47
C ASN A 477 -24.59 -15.48 -13.14
N ALA A 478 -25.52 -14.89 -12.37
CA ALA A 478 -26.65 -14.10 -12.89
C ALA A 478 -26.40 -12.58 -12.91
N ALA A 479 -25.28 -12.10 -12.34
CA ALA A 479 -25.01 -10.68 -12.17
C ALA A 479 -24.48 -9.99 -13.45
N ALA A 480 -25.39 -9.59 -14.33
CA ALA A 480 -25.30 -8.36 -15.13
C ALA A 480 -26.60 -7.55 -14.90
N PRO A 481 -26.56 -6.25 -14.49
CA PRO A 481 -27.72 -5.58 -13.88
C PRO A 481 -28.57 -4.79 -14.89
N PRO A 482 -29.79 -4.31 -14.53
CA PRO A 482 -30.36 -4.17 -13.17
C PRO A 482 -31.69 -4.92 -12.94
N VAL A 483 -32.05 -5.33 -11.71
CA VAL A 483 -32.56 -4.48 -10.61
C VAL A 483 -32.11 -5.02 -9.22
N PRO A 484 -31.20 -4.34 -8.49
CA PRO A 484 -30.70 -4.83 -7.20
C PRO A 484 -31.55 -4.47 -5.96
N SER A 485 -32.61 -3.65 -6.07
CA SER A 485 -33.21 -3.09 -4.84
C SER A 485 -34.24 -3.97 -4.13
N GLN A 486 -34.78 -5.02 -4.77
CA GLN A 486 -35.78 -5.89 -4.15
C GLN A 486 -35.21 -7.22 -3.67
N ALA A 487 -34.28 -7.83 -4.40
CA ALA A 487 -33.64 -9.08 -4.01
C ALA A 487 -32.69 -8.86 -2.81
N ASP A 488 -31.89 -7.81 -2.84
CA ASP A 488 -30.97 -7.50 -1.73
C ASP A 488 -31.75 -7.14 -0.46
N ASN A 489 -32.82 -6.34 -0.57
CA ASN A 489 -33.71 -6.05 0.57
C ASN A 489 -34.42 -7.31 1.09
N LEU A 490 -34.81 -8.24 0.22
CA LEU A 490 -35.44 -9.50 0.63
C LEU A 490 -34.45 -10.40 1.37
N ILE A 491 -33.21 -10.51 0.86
CA ILE A 491 -32.14 -11.29 1.49
C ILE A 491 -31.72 -10.66 2.83
N GLU A 492 -31.56 -9.34 2.91
CA GLU A 492 -31.22 -8.65 4.16
C GLU A 492 -32.34 -8.77 5.20
N THR A 493 -33.61 -8.70 4.77
CA THR A 493 -34.77 -8.88 5.67
C THR A 493 -34.86 -10.32 6.17
N LEU A 494 -34.60 -11.31 5.30
CA LEU A 494 -34.60 -12.73 5.68
C LEU A 494 -33.44 -13.07 6.63
N LEU A 495 -32.25 -12.50 6.42
CA LEU A 495 -31.11 -12.67 7.32
C LEU A 495 -31.37 -12.04 8.69
N LYS A 496 -31.98 -10.85 8.74
CA LYS A 496 -32.37 -10.20 10.01
C LYS A 496 -33.46 -10.98 10.76
N ASP A 497 -34.43 -11.56 10.05
CA ASP A 497 -35.47 -12.41 10.66
C ASP A 497 -34.91 -13.75 11.19
N GLU A 498 -33.94 -14.36 10.49
CA GLU A 498 -33.20 -15.54 10.96
C GLU A 498 -32.35 -15.20 12.20
N GLU A 499 -31.60 -14.10 12.16
CA GLU A 499 -30.75 -13.65 13.27
C GLU A 499 -31.58 -13.33 14.52
N ALA A 500 -32.76 -12.71 14.36
CA ALA A 500 -33.69 -12.45 15.45
C ALA A 500 -34.28 -13.75 16.05
N LYS A 501 -34.57 -14.76 15.23
CA LYS A 501 -35.03 -16.08 15.72
C LYS A 501 -33.93 -16.86 16.44
N TRP A 502 -32.70 -16.79 15.93
CA TRP A 502 -31.52 -17.35 16.59
C TRP A 502 -31.26 -16.69 17.94
N GLN A 503 -31.42 -15.37 18.02
CA GLN A 503 -31.24 -14.64 19.26
C GLN A 503 -32.35 -14.92 20.26
N ALA A 504 -33.60 -15.05 19.82
CA ALA A 504 -34.71 -15.50 20.67
C ALA A 504 -34.51 -16.93 21.18
N MET A 505 -33.97 -17.84 20.37
CA MET A 505 -33.61 -19.21 20.79
C MET A 505 -32.46 -19.22 21.81
N LEU A 506 -31.45 -18.37 21.64
CA LEU A 506 -30.34 -18.20 22.58
C LEU A 506 -30.82 -17.60 23.91
N ASP A 507 -31.70 -16.60 23.87
CA ASP A 507 -32.29 -15.99 25.06
C ASP A 507 -33.20 -16.97 25.82
N GLN A 508 -33.92 -17.84 25.11
CA GLN A 508 -34.73 -18.90 25.72
C GLN A 508 -33.85 -20.00 26.36
N GLN A 509 -32.74 -20.38 25.74
CA GLN A 509 -31.73 -21.25 26.36
C GLN A 509 -31.06 -20.62 27.59
N HIS A 510 -30.85 -19.30 27.58
CA HIS A 510 -30.31 -18.55 28.72
C HIS A 510 -31.31 -18.49 29.88
N GLN A 511 -32.61 -18.32 29.62
CA GLN A 511 -33.66 -18.36 30.65
C GLN A 511 -33.81 -19.77 31.27
N ASP A 512 -33.67 -20.83 30.49
CA ASP A 512 -33.67 -22.21 31.02
C ASP A 512 -32.44 -22.47 31.90
N MET A 513 -31.26 -21.92 31.57
CA MET A 513 -30.06 -21.97 32.43
C MET A 513 -30.19 -21.15 33.71
N VAL A 514 -30.85 -19.98 33.67
CA VAL A 514 -31.12 -19.18 34.89
C VAL A 514 -32.10 -19.92 35.80
N THR A 515 -33.11 -20.61 35.25
CA THR A 515 -34.06 -21.42 36.01
C THR A 515 -33.37 -22.62 36.68
N ILE A 516 -32.43 -23.28 35.99
CA ILE A 516 -31.59 -24.35 36.56
C ILE A 516 -30.63 -23.82 37.63
N THR A 517 -30.10 -22.60 37.47
CA THR A 517 -29.19 -21.97 38.44
C THR A 517 -29.94 -21.51 39.71
N VAL A 518 -31.19 -21.04 39.59
CA VAL A 518 -32.05 -20.68 40.73
C VAL A 518 -32.49 -21.93 41.52
N ILE A 519 -32.85 -23.03 40.83
CA ILE A 519 -33.17 -24.33 41.47
C ILE A 519 -31.92 -24.94 42.14
N GLY A 520 -30.75 -24.85 41.49
CA GLY A 520 -29.46 -25.27 42.06
C GLY A 520 -29.03 -24.45 43.29
N SER A 521 -29.36 -23.16 43.32
CA SER A 521 -29.07 -22.26 44.46
C SER A 521 -29.96 -22.55 45.68
N LEU A 522 -31.22 -22.94 45.47
CA LEU A 522 -32.14 -23.36 46.53
C LEU A 522 -31.76 -24.73 47.14
N LEU A 523 -31.28 -25.67 46.31
CA LEU A 523 -30.75 -26.95 46.78
C LEU A 523 -29.42 -26.78 47.54
N GLY A 524 -28.55 -25.87 47.08
CA GLY A 524 -27.29 -25.53 47.75
C GLY A 524 -27.47 -24.88 49.12
N LEU A 525 -28.49 -24.03 49.30
CA LEU A 525 -28.81 -23.43 50.60
C LEU A 525 -29.28 -24.47 51.63
N THR A 526 -30.02 -25.49 51.18
CA THR A 526 -30.52 -26.56 52.05
C THR A 526 -29.38 -27.47 52.53
N VAL A 527 -28.38 -27.74 51.68
CA VAL A 527 -27.17 -28.49 52.04
C VAL A 527 -26.27 -27.71 52.99
N LEU A 528 -26.14 -26.39 52.82
CA LEU A 528 -25.34 -25.54 53.72
C LEU A 528 -25.93 -25.42 55.13
N ILE A 529 -27.25 -25.43 55.29
CA ILE A 529 -27.92 -25.42 56.61
C ILE A 529 -27.73 -26.76 57.34
N VAL A 530 -27.75 -27.89 56.62
CA VAL A 530 -27.49 -29.23 57.18
C VAL A 530 -26.02 -29.41 57.56
N VAL A 531 -25.09 -28.85 56.78
CA VAL A 531 -23.65 -28.87 57.09
C VAL A 531 -23.28 -27.92 58.23
N TRP A 532 -23.97 -26.79 58.39
CA TRP A 532 -23.75 -25.85 59.49
C TRP A 532 -24.27 -26.36 60.83
N THR A 533 -25.42 -27.04 60.85
CA THR A 533 -25.98 -27.67 62.07
C THR A 533 -25.19 -28.90 62.54
N THR A 534 -24.51 -29.61 61.62
CA THR A 534 -23.64 -30.75 61.97
C THR A 534 -22.19 -30.37 62.32
N ARG A 535 -21.70 -29.18 61.93
CA ARG A 535 -20.35 -28.69 62.28
C ARG A 535 -20.22 -27.97 63.62
N ASN A 536 -21.31 -27.50 64.22
CA ASN A 536 -21.27 -26.69 65.45
C ASN A 536 -21.51 -27.48 66.77
N ASN A 537 -21.33 -28.80 66.78
CA ASN A 537 -21.26 -29.55 68.03
C ASN A 537 -20.37 -30.79 67.89
N PRO A 538 -19.13 -30.76 68.42
CA PRO A 538 -18.74 -31.86 69.30
C PRO A 538 -17.74 -31.48 70.41
N GLN A 539 -17.96 -32.06 71.59
CA GLN A 539 -17.08 -31.97 72.76
C GLN A 539 -15.73 -32.69 72.56
N SER A 540 -14.66 -32.02 73.03
CA SER A 540 -13.45 -32.54 73.74
C SER A 540 -12.53 -33.51 72.95
N TYR A 541 -11.21 -33.30 72.78
CA TYR A 541 -10.15 -33.23 73.78
C TYR A 541 -8.79 -32.81 73.15
N LYS A 542 -7.80 -32.53 74.01
CA LYS A 542 -6.64 -31.62 73.89
C LYS A 542 -5.41 -32.03 73.05
N PRO A 543 -4.51 -31.05 72.71
CA PRO A 543 -3.29 -31.19 71.90
C PRO A 543 -1.97 -31.11 72.70
N VAL A 544 -0.81 -31.45 72.09
CA VAL A 544 0.55 -30.95 72.47
C VAL A 544 1.50 -30.88 71.25
N ALA A 545 2.41 -29.88 71.31
CA ALA A 545 3.66 -29.59 70.57
C ALA A 545 3.49 -28.71 69.30
N VAL A 546 3.94 -27.45 69.15
CA VAL A 546 5.03 -26.55 69.64
C VAL A 546 6.05 -26.23 68.53
N ASP A 547 5.99 -24.95 68.13
CA ASP A 547 6.99 -23.97 67.66
C ASP A 547 7.91 -24.13 66.44
N SER A 548 8.11 -22.95 65.85
CA SER A 548 8.90 -22.56 64.69
C SER A 548 10.21 -21.82 65.05
N ALA A 549 11.21 -21.91 64.15
CA ALA A 549 12.26 -20.91 63.84
C ALA A 549 13.48 -20.86 64.81
N VAL A 550 14.74 -20.51 64.50
CA VAL A 550 15.53 -19.69 63.52
C VAL A 550 17.03 -20.13 63.67
N PRO A 551 18.03 -19.77 62.81
CA PRO A 551 18.05 -18.97 61.58
C PRO A 551 18.28 -19.73 60.27
#